data_AF-A0A3N5X517-F1
#
_entry.id   AF-A0A3N5X517-F1
#
_cell.length_a   1.000
_cell.length_b   1.000
_cell.length_c   1.000
_cell.angle_alpha   90.00
_cell.angle_beta   90.00
_cell.angle_gamma   90.00
#
_symmetry.space_group_name_H-M   'P 1'
#
loop_
_entity.id
_entity.type
_entity.pdbx_description
1 polymer ?
#
loop_
_entity_poly.entity_id
_entity_poly.type
_entity_poly.pdbx_seq_one_letter_code
_entity_poly.pdbx_strand_id
1 'polypeptide(L)'
;MSLAQTVAELRIPDETAPAGGTALFFVQMTEPEPISSGQTKVRYARSTLTQKSVGAGYPVSLESIGHLALRSGPDGPSAVAAPQDIFGAVSRVDVLAISDEVSGAVSISDGTISIQIAAKTASFGTDRDLPLVAFAVPVSPTAVAGQSFTVDIQVASLSGPGGASYQVSTRTGTFTVGGTAIS
;
A
#
# COMPACT_ATOMS: atom_id res chain seq x y z
N MET A 1 -20.22 28.22 19.27
CA MET A 1 -20.39 26.78 19.56
C MET A 1 -19.56 26.03 18.54
N SER A 2 -18.52 25.28 18.97
CA SER A 2 -17.77 24.41 18.06
C SER A 2 -18.57 23.12 17.89
N LEU A 3 -18.86 22.73 16.66
CA LEU A 3 -19.36 21.38 16.40
C LEU A 3 -18.22 20.40 16.72
N ALA A 4 -18.54 19.26 17.31
CA ALA A 4 -17.57 18.18 17.49
C ALA A 4 -17.15 17.70 16.09
N GLN A 5 -15.84 17.69 15.82
CA GLN A 5 -15.33 17.18 14.55
C GLN A 5 -15.41 15.66 14.56
N THR A 6 -16.09 15.06 13.58
CA THR A 6 -16.14 13.61 13.42
C THR A 6 -14.75 13.07 13.12
N VAL A 7 -14.40 11.96 13.77
CA VAL A 7 -13.14 11.24 13.57
C VAL A 7 -13.44 10.00 12.75
N ALA A 8 -12.92 9.93 11.53
CA ALA A 8 -12.94 8.73 10.71
C ALA A 8 -11.63 7.97 10.90
N GLU A 9 -11.67 6.68 11.22
CA GLU A 9 -10.47 5.86 11.30
C GLU A 9 -10.38 4.95 10.08
N LEU A 10 -9.24 5.02 9.39
CA LEU A 10 -8.86 4.09 8.32
C LEU A 10 -7.88 3.06 8.85
N ARG A 11 -8.04 1.81 8.45
CA ARG A 11 -7.11 0.73 8.79
C ARG A 11 -6.73 -0.12 7.60
N ILE A 12 -5.55 -0.70 7.67
CA ILE A 12 -5.13 -1.84 6.85
C ILE A 12 -5.08 -3.07 7.77
N PRO A 13 -5.88 -4.12 7.52
CA PRO A 13 -5.76 -5.37 8.26
C PRO A 13 -4.39 -6.03 8.06
N ASP A 14 -4.01 -6.89 9.01
CA ASP A 14 -2.87 -7.78 8.79
C ASP A 14 -3.18 -8.75 7.65
N GLU A 15 -2.17 -9.07 6.85
CA GLU A 15 -2.29 -9.92 5.67
C GLU A 15 -1.17 -10.97 5.66
N THR A 16 -1.47 -12.16 5.15
CA THR A 16 -0.47 -13.22 4.97
C THR A 16 -0.60 -13.83 3.59
N ALA A 17 0.52 -13.90 2.86
CA ALA A 17 0.55 -14.56 1.57
C ALA A 17 1.87 -15.34 1.35
N PRO A 18 1.82 -16.45 0.59
CA PRO A 18 2.98 -17.30 0.37
C PRO A 18 3.96 -16.64 -0.60
N ALA A 19 5.23 -17.03 -0.52
CA ALA A 19 6.21 -16.67 -1.53
C ALA A 19 5.75 -17.15 -2.92
N GLY A 20 5.82 -16.27 -3.92
CA GLY A 20 5.31 -16.53 -5.28
C GLY A 20 3.79 -16.40 -5.43
N GLY A 21 3.07 -16.10 -4.35
CA GLY A 21 1.63 -15.86 -4.36
C GLY A 21 1.26 -14.40 -4.65
N THR A 22 0.03 -14.03 -4.28
CA THR A 22 -0.48 -12.65 -4.34
C THR A 22 -0.96 -12.24 -2.96
N ALA A 23 -0.47 -11.11 -2.46
CA ALA A 23 -0.99 -10.46 -1.26
C ALA A 23 -2.17 -9.56 -1.64
N LEU A 24 -3.25 -9.64 -0.87
CA LEU A 24 -4.44 -8.81 -1.08
C LEU A 24 -4.61 -7.87 0.10
N PHE A 25 -4.50 -6.57 -0.15
CA PHE A 25 -4.61 -5.55 0.87
C PHE A 25 -5.93 -4.81 0.76
N PHE A 26 -6.46 -4.43 1.92
CA PHE A 26 -7.71 -3.70 2.03
C PHE A 26 -7.52 -2.44 2.87
N VAL A 27 -8.06 -1.31 2.40
CA VAL A 27 -8.23 -0.13 3.24
C VAL A 27 -9.68 -0.13 3.71
N GLN A 28 -9.89 -0.16 5.02
CA GLN A 28 -11.20 -0.27 5.66
C GLN A 28 -11.45 0.92 6.59
N MET A 29 -12.72 1.26 6.79
CA MET A 29 -13.13 2.08 7.92
C MET A 29 -13.39 1.20 9.14
N THR A 30 -13.04 1.66 10.34
CA THR A 30 -13.41 0.93 11.57
C THR A 30 -14.86 1.19 11.97
N GLU A 31 -15.33 2.41 11.71
CA GLU A 31 -16.71 2.85 11.92
C GLU A 31 -17.26 3.43 10.61
N PRO A 32 -18.48 3.06 10.19
CA PRO A 32 -19.06 3.58 8.96
C PRO A 32 -19.36 5.06 9.05
N GLU A 33 -18.95 5.83 8.03
CA GLU A 33 -19.22 7.25 7.92
C GLU A 33 -19.56 7.60 6.46
N PRO A 34 -20.51 8.51 6.21
CA PRO A 34 -20.81 8.96 4.85
C PRO A 34 -19.65 9.80 4.31
N ILE A 35 -19.06 9.41 3.18
CA ILE A 35 -17.95 10.13 2.54
C ILE A 35 -18.39 10.64 1.18
N SER A 36 -18.33 11.96 0.96
CA SER A 36 -18.58 12.59 -0.34
C SER A 36 -17.32 12.65 -1.21
N SER A 37 -16.16 12.83 -0.60
CA SER A 37 -14.89 12.79 -1.31
C SER A 37 -13.72 12.48 -0.39
N GLY A 38 -12.64 11.96 -0.97
CA GLY A 38 -11.43 11.68 -0.21
C GLY A 38 -10.20 11.50 -1.07
N GLN A 39 -9.04 11.66 -0.45
CA GLN A 39 -7.76 11.29 -0.99
C GLN A 39 -7.02 10.44 0.04
N THR A 40 -6.42 9.33 -0.40
CA THR A 40 -5.57 8.52 0.48
C THR A 40 -4.32 8.07 -0.24
N LYS A 41 -3.22 7.93 0.53
CA LYS A 41 -1.95 7.39 0.06
C LYS A 41 -1.58 6.19 0.89
N VAL A 42 -1.47 5.04 0.24
CA VAL A 42 -0.99 3.80 0.86
C VAL A 42 0.45 3.57 0.42
N ARG A 43 1.35 3.40 1.38
CA ARG A 43 2.73 3.00 1.14
C ARG A 43 2.93 1.60 1.69
N TYR A 44 3.37 0.70 0.83
CA TYR A 44 3.90 -0.59 1.27
C TYR A 44 5.43 -0.52 1.22
N ALA A 45 6.09 -1.18 2.17
CA ALA A 45 7.55 -1.23 2.19
C ALA A 45 8.05 -1.96 0.94
N ARG A 46 8.50 -1.22 -0.08
CA ARG A 46 9.62 -1.67 -0.91
C ARG A 46 10.84 -1.60 -0.03
N SER A 47 11.57 -2.70 0.09
CA SER A 47 12.78 -2.73 0.90
C SER A 47 13.67 -1.61 0.36
N THR A 48 13.99 -0.62 1.19
CA THR A 48 14.80 0.52 0.76
C THR A 48 16.09 -0.07 0.20
N LEU A 49 16.27 0.01 -1.12
CA LEU A 49 17.62 0.01 -1.66
C LEU A 49 18.26 1.23 -1.02
N THR A 50 18.97 1.03 0.08
CA THR A 50 20.01 1.96 0.49
C THR A 50 20.97 1.97 -0.68
N GLN A 51 20.77 2.90 -1.61
CA GLN A 51 21.71 3.18 -2.67
C GLN A 51 22.97 3.64 -1.96
N LYS A 52 23.87 2.71 -1.68
CA LYS A 52 25.21 3.02 -1.26
C LYS A 52 25.87 3.60 -2.50
N SER A 53 25.80 4.91 -2.64
CA SER A 53 26.54 5.68 -3.64
C SER A 53 28.03 5.33 -3.47
N VAL A 54 28.54 4.46 -4.34
CA VAL A 54 29.97 4.19 -4.43
C VAL A 54 30.53 5.24 -5.37
N GLY A 55 31.11 6.30 -4.82
CA GLY A 55 32.09 7.19 -5.47
C GLY A 55 31.62 7.93 -6.74
N ALA A 56 31.70 9.26 -6.71
CA ALA A 56 31.41 10.15 -7.84
C ALA A 56 32.11 9.73 -9.15
N GLY A 57 31.37 9.73 -10.27
CA GLY A 57 32.02 9.67 -11.58
C GLY A 57 31.14 9.49 -12.82
N TYR A 58 29.97 8.83 -12.75
CA TYR A 58 29.18 8.57 -13.96
C TYR A 58 27.67 8.68 -13.70
N PRO A 59 26.89 9.38 -14.57
CA PRO A 59 25.43 9.36 -14.49
C PRO A 59 24.93 7.97 -14.92
N VAL A 60 24.18 7.31 -14.04
CA VAL A 60 23.50 6.04 -14.37
C VAL A 60 22.07 6.40 -14.79
N SER A 61 21.73 6.13 -16.05
CA SER A 61 20.36 6.24 -16.55
C SER A 61 19.50 5.15 -15.92
N LEU A 62 18.34 5.53 -15.36
CA LEU A 62 17.47 4.70 -14.51
C LEU A 62 16.58 3.71 -15.28
N GLU A 63 16.79 3.47 -16.57
CA GLU A 63 15.84 2.70 -17.38
C GLU A 63 16.08 1.17 -17.41
N SER A 64 17.10 0.63 -16.74
CA SER A 64 17.28 -0.83 -16.68
C SER A 64 18.10 -1.28 -15.47
N ILE A 65 17.43 -1.68 -14.39
CA ILE A 65 18.04 -2.53 -13.35
C ILE A 65 17.51 -3.95 -13.53
N GLY A 66 17.84 -4.55 -14.67
CA GLY A 66 17.89 -6.00 -14.81
C GLY A 66 19.25 -6.50 -14.33
N HIS A 67 19.27 -7.30 -13.26
CA HIS A 67 20.39 -8.13 -12.84
C HIS A 67 21.78 -7.46 -12.71
N LEU A 68 21.97 -6.60 -11.71
CA LEU A 68 23.32 -6.25 -11.26
C LEU A 68 23.86 -7.33 -10.32
N ALA A 69 24.52 -8.36 -10.87
CA ALA A 69 25.22 -9.37 -10.09
C ALA A 69 26.52 -8.78 -9.50
N LEU A 70 26.51 -8.50 -8.20
CA LEU A 70 27.73 -8.21 -7.43
C LEU A 70 28.60 -9.47 -7.39
N ARG A 71 29.71 -9.49 -8.14
CA ARG A 71 30.74 -10.54 -7.99
C ARG A 71 31.49 -10.31 -6.68
N SER A 72 31.29 -11.20 -5.70
CA SER A 72 32.17 -11.31 -4.54
C SER A 72 33.49 -11.97 -4.95
N GLY A 73 34.62 -11.32 -4.67
CA GLY A 73 35.93 -11.98 -4.69
C GLY A 73 36.03 -13.05 -3.59
N PRO A 74 36.96 -14.00 -3.70
CA PRO A 74 36.99 -15.21 -2.87
C PRO A 74 37.19 -14.97 -1.36
N ASP A 75 37.64 -13.79 -0.93
CA ASP A 75 37.95 -13.50 0.49
C ASP A 75 37.22 -12.26 1.05
N GLY A 76 36.10 -11.85 0.45
CA GLY A 76 35.29 -10.72 0.93
C GLY A 76 34.34 -11.10 2.09
N PRO A 77 34.01 -10.17 3.01
CA PRO A 77 33.04 -10.44 4.08
C PRO A 77 31.73 -10.94 3.47
N SER A 78 31.16 -12.00 4.07
CA SER A 78 29.89 -12.61 3.70
C SER A 78 28.92 -11.56 3.17
N ALA A 79 28.60 -11.65 1.88
CA ALA A 79 27.77 -10.67 1.20
C ALA A 79 26.48 -10.49 2.01
N VAL A 80 26.29 -9.30 2.57
CA VAL A 80 25.00 -8.90 3.13
C VAL A 80 24.04 -8.98 1.95
N ALA A 81 23.14 -9.97 1.98
CA ALA A 81 22.18 -10.17 0.91
C ALA A 81 21.50 -8.83 0.61
N ALA A 82 21.52 -8.41 -0.66
CA ALA A 82 20.84 -7.20 -1.06
C ALA A 82 19.38 -7.28 -0.59
N PRO A 83 18.81 -6.17 -0.07
CA PRO A 83 17.41 -6.16 0.35
C PRO A 83 16.55 -6.66 -0.82
N GLN A 84 15.86 -7.78 -0.61
CA GLN A 84 15.02 -8.36 -1.66
C GLN A 84 13.72 -7.55 -1.72
N ASP A 85 13.35 -7.14 -2.94
CA ASP A 85 12.02 -6.58 -3.18
C ASP A 85 11.02 -7.74 -3.06
N ILE A 86 10.31 -7.77 -1.93
CA ILE A 86 9.38 -8.86 -1.60
C ILE A 86 8.04 -8.68 -2.31
N PHE A 87 7.78 -7.47 -2.79
CA PHE A 87 6.60 -7.14 -3.55
C PHE A 87 6.96 -6.82 -5.00
N GLY A 88 6.20 -7.38 -5.94
CA GLY A 88 6.21 -7.00 -7.34
C GLY A 88 5.53 -5.65 -7.60
N ALA A 89 5.26 -5.36 -8.88
CA ALA A 89 4.40 -4.24 -9.25
C ALA A 89 2.96 -4.50 -8.79
N VAL A 90 2.24 -3.45 -8.37
CA VAL A 90 0.81 -3.54 -8.06
C VAL A 90 0.08 -4.02 -9.32
N SER A 91 -0.59 -5.16 -9.21
CA SER A 91 -1.25 -5.81 -10.35
C SER A 91 -2.65 -5.27 -10.60
N ARG A 92 -3.34 -4.86 -9.53
CA ARG A 92 -4.71 -4.37 -9.57
C ARG A 92 -5.02 -3.48 -8.38
N VAL A 93 -5.87 -2.48 -8.60
CA VAL A 93 -6.48 -1.64 -7.57
C VAL A 93 -7.96 -1.47 -7.91
N ASP A 94 -8.84 -1.68 -6.94
CA ASP A 94 -10.27 -1.47 -7.06
C ASP A 94 -10.74 -0.54 -5.93
N VAL A 95 -11.63 0.39 -6.28
CA VAL A 95 -12.42 1.17 -5.31
C VAL A 95 -13.77 0.49 -5.22
N LEU A 96 -14.19 0.08 -4.02
CA LEU A 96 -15.42 -0.66 -3.83
C LEU A 96 -16.51 0.21 -3.22
N ALA A 97 -17.68 0.19 -3.83
CA ALA A 97 -18.83 0.94 -3.36
C ALA A 97 -20.11 0.11 -3.53
N ILE A 98 -21.08 0.35 -2.65
CA ILE A 98 -22.42 -0.23 -2.74
C ILE A 98 -23.27 0.42 -3.83
N SER A 99 -22.83 1.56 -4.37
CA SER A 99 -23.54 2.38 -5.33
C SER A 99 -22.67 2.67 -6.56
N ASP A 100 -23.30 2.87 -7.70
CA ASP A 100 -22.67 3.19 -8.97
C ASP A 100 -22.29 4.68 -9.11
N GLU A 101 -22.64 5.50 -8.12
CA GLU A 101 -22.32 6.93 -8.07
C GLU A 101 -20.91 7.24 -7.55
N VAL A 102 -20.16 6.23 -7.12
CA VAL A 102 -18.79 6.40 -6.67
C VAL A 102 -17.85 6.36 -7.87
N SER A 103 -17.06 7.41 -8.01
CA SER A 103 -15.98 7.51 -8.98
C SER A 103 -14.65 7.65 -8.25
N GLY A 104 -13.57 7.19 -8.88
CA GLY A 104 -12.25 7.35 -8.32
C GLY A 104 -11.15 7.31 -9.37
N ALA A 105 -9.98 7.80 -8.98
CA ALA A 105 -8.76 7.73 -9.75
C ALA A 105 -7.66 7.14 -8.89
N VAL A 106 -6.82 6.30 -9.50
CA VAL A 106 -5.68 5.66 -8.83
C VAL A 106 -4.42 5.97 -9.63
N SER A 107 -3.36 6.34 -8.92
CA SER A 107 -2.01 6.41 -9.48
C SER A 107 -1.03 5.66 -8.58
N ILE A 108 -0.03 5.04 -9.20
CA ILE A 108 0.96 4.21 -8.52
C ILE A 108 2.34 4.76 -8.88
N SER A 109 3.13 5.15 -7.88
CA SER A 109 4.51 5.62 -8.05
C SER A 109 5.33 5.19 -6.85
N ASP A 110 6.50 4.61 -7.07
CA ASP A 110 7.50 4.32 -6.04
C ASP A 110 6.96 3.60 -4.78
N GLY A 111 6.15 2.55 -4.97
CA GLY A 111 5.55 1.80 -3.86
C GLY A 111 4.46 2.56 -3.09
N THR A 112 4.00 3.69 -3.63
CA THR A 112 2.88 4.48 -3.12
C THR A 112 1.70 4.39 -4.07
N ILE A 113 0.54 4.02 -3.54
CA ILE A 113 -0.75 4.04 -4.23
C ILE A 113 -1.48 5.29 -3.77
N SER A 114 -1.70 6.24 -4.67
CA SER A 114 -2.51 7.44 -4.42
C SER A 114 -3.90 7.23 -5.01
N ILE A 115 -4.92 7.48 -4.20
CA ILE A 115 -6.32 7.20 -4.53
C ILE A 115 -7.11 8.47 -4.28
N GLN A 116 -7.95 8.85 -5.24
CA GLN A 116 -8.90 9.94 -5.13
C GLN A 116 -10.29 9.38 -5.36
N ILE A 117 -11.26 9.80 -4.56
CA ILE A 117 -12.62 9.25 -4.58
C ILE A 117 -13.61 10.41 -4.50
N ALA A 118 -14.72 10.30 -5.23
CA ALA A 118 -15.86 11.18 -5.15
C ALA A 118 -17.16 10.37 -5.23
N ALA A 119 -18.11 10.66 -4.34
CA ALA A 119 -19.42 10.04 -4.25
C ALA A 119 -20.48 11.13 -4.11
N LYS A 120 -21.46 11.14 -5.03
CA LYS A 120 -22.42 12.25 -5.15
C LYS A 120 -23.37 12.36 -3.96
N THR A 121 -23.85 11.24 -3.42
CA THR A 121 -24.76 11.22 -2.25
C THR A 121 -24.07 10.82 -0.95
N ALA A 122 -22.74 10.85 -0.92
CA ALA A 122 -21.93 10.48 0.23
C ALA A 122 -22.17 9.04 0.74
N SER A 123 -22.55 8.13 -0.17
CA SER A 123 -22.80 6.72 0.17
C SER A 123 -21.52 5.90 0.39
N PHE A 124 -20.35 6.44 0.02
CA PHE A 124 -19.07 5.78 0.20
C PHE A 124 -18.70 5.70 1.69
N GLY A 125 -18.18 4.55 2.15
CA GLY A 125 -17.82 4.33 3.56
C GLY A 125 -18.97 4.07 4.53
N THR A 126 -20.21 3.98 4.04
CA THR A 126 -21.39 3.71 4.87
C THR A 126 -21.63 2.23 5.18
N ASP A 127 -20.94 1.33 4.46
CA ASP A 127 -20.96 -0.11 4.71
C ASP A 127 -19.70 -0.53 5.46
N ARG A 128 -19.87 -1.13 6.64
CA ARG A 128 -18.77 -1.57 7.50
C ARG A 128 -17.98 -2.74 6.92
N ASP A 129 -18.67 -3.60 6.20
CA ASP A 129 -18.13 -4.88 5.73
C ASP A 129 -17.52 -4.75 4.33
N LEU A 130 -17.75 -3.61 3.66
CA LEU A 130 -17.15 -3.30 2.38
C LEU A 130 -15.85 -2.48 2.54
N PRO A 131 -14.68 -2.99 2.13
CA PRO A 131 -13.47 -2.20 2.12
C PRO A 131 -13.62 -1.01 1.16
N LEU A 132 -13.03 0.13 1.49
CA LEU A 132 -13.03 1.31 0.61
C LEU A 132 -12.20 1.04 -0.66
N VAL A 133 -11.09 0.35 -0.48
CA VAL A 133 -10.10 0.07 -1.52
C VAL A 133 -9.59 -1.35 -1.31
N ALA A 134 -9.44 -2.10 -2.41
CA ALA A 134 -8.64 -3.32 -2.45
C ALA A 134 -7.49 -3.17 -3.45
N PHE A 135 -6.33 -3.75 -3.16
CA PHE A 135 -5.24 -3.83 -4.12
C PHE A 135 -4.44 -5.12 -3.97
N ALA A 136 -3.99 -5.63 -5.11
CA ALA A 136 -3.31 -6.92 -5.20
C ALA A 136 -1.85 -6.74 -5.63
N VAL A 137 -0.93 -7.32 -4.86
CA VAL A 137 0.52 -7.21 -5.10
C VAL A 137 1.14 -8.61 -5.13
N PRO A 138 1.85 -8.99 -6.20
CA PRO A 138 2.58 -10.26 -6.24
C PRO A 138 3.65 -10.29 -5.14
N VAL A 139 3.80 -11.45 -4.49
CA VAL A 139 4.86 -11.71 -3.52
C VAL A 139 6.01 -12.40 -4.25
N SER A 140 7.24 -11.93 -4.04
CA SER A 140 8.41 -12.53 -4.66
C SER A 140 8.49 -14.04 -4.37
N PRO A 141 8.78 -14.89 -5.36
CA PRO A 141 9.01 -16.32 -5.14
C PRO A 141 10.26 -16.60 -4.29
N THR A 142 11.15 -15.61 -4.11
CA THR A 142 12.33 -15.71 -3.25
C THR A 142 12.12 -15.13 -1.86
N ALA A 143 10.91 -14.64 -1.55
CA ALA A 143 10.58 -14.13 -0.23
C ALA A 143 10.73 -15.21 0.84
N VAL A 144 11.29 -14.86 2.00
CA VAL A 144 11.55 -15.84 3.07
C VAL A 144 10.34 -15.93 3.99
N ALA A 145 9.84 -17.13 4.20
CA ALA A 145 8.74 -17.37 5.13
C ALA A 145 9.05 -16.81 6.53
N GLY A 146 8.07 -16.16 7.15
CA GLY A 146 8.19 -15.47 8.43
C GLY A 146 8.66 -14.01 8.33
N GLN A 147 9.16 -13.54 7.19
CA GLN A 147 9.45 -12.12 7.00
C GLN A 147 8.17 -11.29 7.11
N SER A 148 8.25 -10.14 7.79
CA SER A 148 7.11 -9.25 8.00
C SER A 148 7.42 -7.80 7.63
N PHE A 149 6.42 -7.10 7.10
CA PHE A 149 6.52 -5.74 6.58
C PHE A 149 5.33 -4.90 7.03
N THR A 150 5.58 -3.63 7.32
CA THR A 150 4.50 -2.69 7.58
C THR A 150 3.91 -2.19 6.26
N VAL A 151 2.59 -2.13 6.23
CA VAL A 151 1.81 -1.45 5.19
C VAL A 151 1.09 -0.29 5.85
N ASP A 152 1.34 0.91 5.35
CA ASP A 152 1.00 2.17 6.00
C ASP A 152 0.09 3.05 5.13
N ILE A 153 -0.81 3.78 5.78
CA ILE A 153 -1.60 4.86 5.18
C ILE A 153 -0.92 6.17 5.56
N GLN A 154 -0.19 6.77 4.62
CA GLN A 154 0.67 7.93 4.90
C GLN A 154 -0.10 9.23 5.03
N VAL A 155 -1.13 9.40 4.19
CA VAL A 155 -1.93 10.62 4.14
C VAL A 155 -3.34 10.22 3.80
N ALA A 156 -4.31 10.71 4.57
CA ALA A 156 -5.71 10.58 4.26
C ALA A 156 -6.44 11.90 4.54
N SER A 157 -7.22 12.35 3.58
CA SER A 157 -8.18 13.43 3.74
C SER A 157 -9.55 12.91 3.31
N LEU A 158 -10.53 13.02 4.19
CA LEU A 158 -11.90 12.60 3.92
C LEU A 158 -12.84 13.77 4.20
N SER A 159 -13.92 13.84 3.42
CA SER A 159 -14.97 14.83 3.60
C SER A 159 -16.33 14.16 3.53
N GLY A 160 -17.21 14.58 4.43
CA GLY A 160 -18.60 14.12 4.52
C GLY A 160 -19.56 14.91 3.64
N PRO A 161 -20.87 14.70 3.82
CA PRO A 161 -21.92 15.49 3.18
C PRO A 161 -21.71 16.99 3.40
N GLY A 162 -21.95 17.80 2.37
CA GLY A 162 -21.79 19.26 2.46
C GLY A 162 -20.34 19.75 2.55
N GLY A 163 -19.35 18.86 2.36
CA GLY A 163 -17.93 19.21 2.33
C GLY A 163 -17.26 19.35 3.71
N ALA A 164 -17.91 18.88 4.78
CA ALA A 164 -17.32 18.89 6.11
C ALA A 164 -16.10 17.95 6.18
N SER A 165 -14.94 18.45 6.63
CA SER A 165 -13.73 17.63 6.76
C SER A 165 -13.74 16.76 8.01
N TYR A 166 -13.38 15.48 7.85
CA TYR A 166 -13.14 14.58 8.97
C TYR A 166 -11.73 14.74 9.53
N GLN A 167 -11.55 14.58 10.85
CA GLN A 167 -10.24 14.16 11.36
C GLN A 167 -10.04 12.72 10.93
N VAL A 168 -8.89 12.40 10.32
CA VAL A 168 -8.59 11.02 9.92
C VAL A 168 -7.49 10.46 10.80
N SER A 169 -7.78 9.37 11.50
CA SER A 169 -6.77 8.53 12.14
C SER A 169 -6.47 7.33 11.26
N THR A 170 -5.23 6.85 11.28
CA THR A 170 -4.80 5.71 10.47
C THR A 170 -4.24 4.61 11.36
N ARG A 171 -4.51 3.36 11.00
CA ARG A 171 -3.92 2.18 11.61
C ARG A 171 -3.22 1.35 10.53
N THR A 172 -1.92 1.15 10.72
CA THR A 172 -1.09 0.36 9.83
C THR A 172 -1.38 -1.13 10.00
N GLY A 173 -1.17 -1.89 8.92
CA GLY A 173 -1.24 -3.34 8.91
C GLY A 173 0.15 -3.97 8.80
N THR A 174 0.23 -5.24 9.13
CA THR A 174 1.43 -6.06 8.95
C THR A 174 1.17 -7.09 7.85
N PHE A 175 2.05 -7.12 6.85
CA PHE A 175 2.12 -8.23 5.91
C PHE A 175 3.14 -9.26 6.40
N THR A 176 2.80 -10.54 6.39
CA THR A 176 3.73 -11.64 6.68
C THR A 176 3.82 -12.61 5.50
N VAL A 177 5.04 -12.93 5.08
CA VAL A 177 5.29 -13.97 4.09
C VAL A 177 5.03 -15.33 4.76
N GLY A 178 4.01 -16.05 4.32
CA GLY A 178 3.63 -17.31 4.97
C GLY A 178 2.46 -18.01 4.29
N GLY A 179 2.13 -19.21 4.79
CA GLY A 179 1.08 -20.04 4.22
C GLY A 179 1.55 -20.83 2.99
N THR A 180 0.58 -21.40 2.26
CA THR A 180 0.82 -22.26 1.09
C THR A 180 0.21 -21.61 -0.13
N ALA A 181 0.98 -21.52 -1.23
CA ALA A 181 0.45 -21.08 -2.51
C ALA A 181 -0.61 -22.07 -2.99
N ILE A 182 -1.80 -21.55 -3.28
CA ILE A 182 -2.84 -22.34 -3.93
C ILE A 182 -2.48 -22.35 -5.41
N SER A 183 -1.97 -23.49 -5.89
CA SER A 183 -1.60 -23.75 -7.29
C SER A 183 -2.78 -24.28 -8.08
#